data_AF-A0A7Y2ZR89-F1
#
_entry.id   AF-A0A7Y2ZR89-F1
#
_cell.length_a   1.000
_cell.length_b   1.000
_cell.length_c   1.000
_cell.angle_alpha   90.00
_cell.angle_beta   90.00
_cell.angle_gamma   90.00
#
_symmetry.space_group_name_H-M   'P 1'
#
loop_
_entity.id
_entity.type
_entity.pdbx_description
1 polymer ?
#
loop_
_entity_poly.entity_id
_entity_poly.type
_entity_poly.pdbx_seq_one_letter_code
_entity_poly.pdbx_strand_id
1 'polypeptide(L)'
;MRKIVSIALGVLLLVGALFIAKYLIDNKKKPKPQFDKIVKTVFVEEVENKDIPIVITTSGNLTAKNKIDLFSEVQGLLKPSSKEFKAGTIYSKGENLISINSDEFYANLTSQKSNFYNSLTSIMPDIRLDYPDEFQKWQTYLNSVDIYKPIPKLPEMNTDKEKFFISGRGINTAYYNVKNLEVRLSKYNLKQR
;
A
#
# COMPACT_ATOMS: atom_id res chain seq x y z
N MET A 1 67.78 8.71 122.30
CA MET A 1 66.69 8.46 121.34
C MET A 1 66.66 9.49 120.18
N ARG A 2 67.81 9.85 119.57
CA ARG A 2 67.88 10.80 118.43
C ARG A 2 68.48 10.20 117.14
N LYS A 3 69.23 9.09 117.21
CA LYS A 3 69.87 8.42 116.06
C LYS A 3 68.98 7.40 115.33
N ILE A 4 67.98 6.84 116.01
CA ILE A 4 67.07 5.81 115.44
C ILE A 4 66.01 6.46 114.54
N VAL A 5 65.57 7.66 114.87
CA VAL A 5 64.55 8.40 114.10
C VAL A 5 65.07 8.80 112.72
N SER A 6 66.33 9.25 112.63
CA SER A 6 66.95 9.63 111.35
C SER A 6 67.23 8.43 110.44
N ILE A 7 67.58 7.27 111.00
CA ILE A 7 67.73 6.01 110.23
C ILE A 7 66.37 5.52 109.73
N ALA A 8 65.34 5.54 110.58
CA ALA A 8 63.99 5.14 110.18
C ALA A 8 63.43 6.04 109.07
N LEU A 9 63.66 7.35 109.14
CA LEU A 9 63.21 8.30 108.12
C LEU A 9 63.95 8.09 106.78
N GLY A 10 65.24 7.77 106.82
CA GLY A 10 66.02 7.45 105.63
C GLY A 10 65.57 6.15 104.94
N VAL A 11 65.26 5.12 105.73
CA VAL A 11 64.70 3.86 105.21
C VAL A 11 63.31 4.09 104.60
N LEU A 12 62.46 4.90 105.25
CA LEU A 12 61.13 5.23 104.74
C LEU A 12 61.18 5.96 103.39
N LEU A 13 62.14 6.87 103.22
CA LEU A 13 62.37 7.59 101.97
C LEU A 13 62.84 6.68 100.84
N LEU A 14 63.75 5.73 101.12
CA LEU A 14 64.21 4.76 100.13
C LEU A 14 63.08 3.81 99.68
N VAL A 15 62.25 3.35 100.61
CA VAL A 15 61.09 2.50 100.30
C VAL A 15 60.07 3.28 99.46
N GLY A 16 59.81 4.55 99.81
CA GLY A 16 58.93 5.43 99.04
C GLY A 16 59.44 5.67 97.61
N ALA A 17 60.74 5.90 97.44
CA ALA A 17 61.35 6.11 96.12
C ALA A 17 61.25 4.86 95.23
N LEU A 18 61.47 3.67 95.79
CA LEU A 18 61.32 2.40 95.06
C LEU A 18 59.88 2.15 94.61
N PHE A 19 58.90 2.50 95.44
CA PHE A 19 57.47 2.37 95.09
C PHE A 19 57.08 3.31 93.94
N ILE A 20 57.52 4.57 94.00
CA ILE A 20 57.24 5.57 92.96
C ILE A 20 57.90 5.19 91.63
N ALA A 21 59.15 4.72 91.67
CA ALA A 21 59.87 4.26 90.48
C ALA A 21 59.15 3.08 89.80
N LYS A 22 58.68 2.10 90.59
CA LYS A 22 57.95 0.95 90.06
C LYS A 22 56.62 1.35 89.41
N TYR A 23 55.89 2.27 90.05
CA TYR A 23 54.63 2.82 89.52
C TYR A 23 54.80 3.56 88.18
N LEU A 24 55.91 4.30 88.00
CA LEU A 24 56.20 5.03 86.77
C LEU A 24 56.63 4.11 85.61
N ILE A 25 57.29 3.00 85.90
CA ILE A 25 57.73 2.02 84.89
C ILE A 25 56.54 1.22 84.36
N ASP A 26 55.66 0.73 85.25
CA ASP A 26 54.50 -0.08 84.86
C ASP A 26 53.46 0.72 84.03
N ASN A 27 53.41 2.04 84.21
CA ASN A 27 52.51 2.93 83.47
C ASN A 27 53.07 3.44 82.13
N LYS A 28 54.28 3.04 81.73
CA LYS A 28 54.89 3.48 80.46
C LYS A 28 54.56 2.54 79.30
N LYS A 29 53.27 2.32 79.00
CA LYS A 29 52.85 1.60 77.79
C LYS A 29 52.70 2.59 76.62
N LYS A 30 53.71 2.66 75.75
CA LYS A 30 53.61 3.44 74.51
C LYS A 30 52.61 2.77 73.55
N PRO A 31 51.59 3.50 73.03
CA PRO A 31 50.65 2.94 72.05
C PRO A 31 51.38 2.64 70.74
N LYS A 32 51.09 1.49 70.12
CA LYS A 32 51.62 1.14 68.81
C LYS A 32 50.91 1.98 67.73
N PRO A 33 51.62 2.56 66.75
CA PRO A 33 50.98 3.33 65.69
C PRO A 33 50.15 2.41 64.80
N GLN A 34 48.89 2.79 64.54
CA GLN A 34 48.07 2.20 63.49
C GLN A 34 48.31 2.98 62.19
N PHE A 35 48.58 2.28 61.10
CA PHE A 35 48.70 2.89 59.78
C PHE A 35 47.35 2.80 59.08
N ASP A 36 46.78 3.95 58.71
CA ASP A 36 45.57 4.02 57.90
C ASP A 36 45.88 3.55 56.47
N LYS A 37 45.21 2.48 56.03
CA LYS A 37 45.24 2.07 54.62
C LYS A 37 44.48 3.09 53.80
N ILE A 38 45.21 3.92 53.05
CA ILE A 38 44.62 4.86 52.09
C ILE A 38 44.19 4.07 50.85
N VAL A 39 42.91 3.68 50.80
CA VAL A 39 42.31 3.12 49.59
C VAL A 39 41.81 4.29 48.75
N LYS A 40 42.48 4.53 47.61
CA LYS A 40 42.07 5.57 46.67
C LYS A 40 40.94 5.02 45.80
N THR A 41 39.73 5.50 46.03
CA THR A 41 38.57 5.20 45.18
C THR A 41 38.74 5.93 43.85
N VAL A 42 38.63 5.18 42.75
CA VAL A 42 38.61 5.73 41.39
C VAL A 42 37.30 5.31 40.72
N PHE A 43 36.73 6.20 39.93
CA PHE A 43 35.55 5.89 39.14
C PHE A 43 36.00 5.22 37.84
N VAL A 44 35.44 4.05 37.58
CA VAL A 44 35.61 3.33 36.31
C VAL A 44 34.24 3.14 35.68
N GLU A 45 34.20 3.22 34.36
CA GLU A 45 33.02 2.93 33.56
C GLU A 45 33.37 1.77 32.62
N GLU A 46 32.54 0.74 32.61
CA GLU A 46 32.73 -0.42 31.76
C GLU A 46 32.21 -0.11 30.36
N VAL A 47 33.10 -0.19 29.37
CA VAL A 47 32.75 0.09 27.97
C VAL A 47 32.20 -1.18 27.32
N GLU A 48 30.94 -1.14 26.95
CA GLU A 48 30.30 -2.16 26.12
C GLU A 48 30.23 -1.69 24.66
N ASN A 49 30.76 -2.49 23.74
CA ASN A 49 30.61 -2.22 22.31
C ASN A 49 29.14 -2.40 21.89
N LYS A 50 28.55 -1.37 21.32
CA LYS A 50 27.18 -1.39 20.78
C LYS A 50 27.18 -0.83 19.37
N ASP A 51 26.44 -1.49 18.48
CA ASP A 51 26.20 -0.99 17.13
C ASP A 51 25.14 0.11 17.19
N ILE A 52 25.53 1.34 16.90
CA ILE A 52 24.64 2.50 16.88
C ILE A 52 24.17 2.73 15.44
N PRO A 53 22.87 2.58 15.13
CA PRO A 53 22.38 2.82 13.78
C PRO A 53 22.45 4.30 13.43
N ILE A 54 23.03 4.62 12.27
CA ILE A 54 23.06 5.97 11.73
C ILE A 54 21.75 6.23 11.00
N VAL A 55 20.90 7.09 11.56
CA VAL A 55 19.63 7.51 10.93
C VAL A 55 19.86 8.80 10.16
N ILE A 56 19.74 8.74 8.83
CA ILE A 56 19.86 9.91 7.94
C ILE A 56 18.46 10.37 7.56
N THR A 57 18.06 11.56 8.00
CA THR A 57 16.80 12.19 7.61
C THR A 57 16.99 12.99 6.34
N THR A 58 16.21 12.68 5.30
CA THR A 58 16.21 13.42 4.04
C THR A 58 14.84 14.04 3.78
N SER A 59 14.84 15.19 3.09
CA SER A 59 13.64 15.85 2.62
C SER A 59 13.49 15.67 1.11
N GLY A 60 12.26 15.50 0.64
CA GLY A 60 11.96 15.38 -0.78
C GLY A 60 10.49 15.72 -1.08
N ASN A 61 10.18 15.87 -2.36
CA ASN A 61 8.81 16.12 -2.78
C ASN A 61 8.03 14.81 -2.86
N LEU A 62 6.80 14.82 -2.35
CA LEU A 62 5.88 13.71 -2.47
C LEU A 62 5.11 13.82 -3.78
N THR A 63 5.02 12.71 -4.50
CA THR A 63 4.16 12.57 -5.68
C THR A 63 3.15 11.45 -5.44
N ALA A 64 2.01 11.53 -6.13
CA ALA A 64 1.00 10.49 -6.03
C ALA A 64 1.57 9.15 -6.52
N LYS A 65 1.38 8.09 -5.72
CA LYS A 65 1.80 6.73 -6.08
C LYS A 65 1.22 6.28 -7.43
N ASN A 66 -0.06 6.60 -7.67
CA ASN A 66 -0.76 6.32 -8.91
C ASN A 66 -1.31 7.64 -9.45
N LYS A 67 -0.65 8.19 -10.48
CA LYS A 67 -1.13 9.36 -11.22
C LYS A 67 -1.53 8.90 -12.61
N ILE A 68 -2.75 9.24 -13.03
CA ILE A 68 -3.26 8.94 -14.38
C ILE A 68 -3.76 10.22 -15.00
N ASP A 69 -3.43 10.42 -16.28
CA ASP A 69 -4.01 11.48 -17.09
C ASP A 69 -5.20 10.89 -17.85
N LEU A 70 -6.33 11.60 -17.79
CA LEU A 70 -7.59 11.16 -18.38
C LEU A 70 -7.86 11.96 -19.65
N PHE A 71 -8.11 11.24 -20.74
CA PHE A 71 -8.45 11.82 -22.03
C PHE A 71 -9.79 11.27 -22.51
N SER A 72 -10.58 12.13 -23.16
CA SER A 72 -11.78 11.67 -23.84
C SER A 72 -11.41 11.11 -25.21
N GLU A 73 -11.86 9.89 -25.49
CA GLU A 73 -11.74 9.28 -26.82
C GLU A 73 -12.85 9.72 -27.79
N VAL A 74 -13.88 10.40 -27.27
CA VAL A 74 -15.04 10.85 -28.04
C VAL A 74 -15.29 12.34 -27.85
N GLN A 75 -15.95 12.95 -28.83
CA GLN A 75 -16.34 14.36 -28.79
C GLN A 75 -17.83 14.49 -28.52
N GLY A 76 -18.24 15.61 -27.93
CA GLY A 76 -19.64 15.95 -27.72
C GLY A 76 -19.85 16.94 -26.58
N LEU A 77 -21.11 17.19 -26.26
CA LEU A 77 -21.50 18.07 -25.16
C LEU A 77 -21.49 17.32 -23.83
N LEU A 78 -20.87 17.91 -22.79
CA LEU A 78 -20.89 17.36 -21.43
C LEU A 78 -22.33 17.34 -20.90
N LYS A 79 -22.81 16.16 -20.47
CA LYS A 79 -24.06 16.03 -19.73
C LYS A 79 -23.83 16.39 -18.25
N PRO A 80 -24.79 17.05 -17.58
CA PRO A 80 -24.69 17.31 -16.15
C PRO A 80 -24.50 16.00 -15.36
N SER A 81 -23.50 15.98 -14.47
CA SER A 81 -23.23 14.88 -13.55
C SER A 81 -23.66 15.24 -12.13
N SER A 82 -23.72 14.24 -11.25
CA SER A 82 -24.03 14.43 -9.83
C SER A 82 -22.98 15.27 -9.08
N LYS A 83 -21.74 15.26 -9.57
CA LYS A 83 -20.62 16.03 -9.02
C LYS A 83 -20.04 16.92 -10.11
N GLU A 84 -19.64 18.13 -9.73
CA GLU A 84 -18.95 19.03 -10.65
C GLU A 84 -17.58 18.46 -11.03
N PHE A 85 -17.26 18.46 -12.33
CA PHE A 85 -15.95 18.06 -12.81
C PHE A 85 -14.94 19.21 -12.61
N LYS A 86 -14.49 19.39 -11.37
CA LYS A 86 -13.51 20.43 -10.96
C LYS A 86 -12.35 19.83 -10.16
N ALA A 87 -11.21 20.50 -10.19
CA ALA A 87 -10.04 20.13 -9.40
C ALA A 87 -10.38 20.05 -7.90
N GLY A 88 -9.88 19.02 -7.22
CA GLY A 88 -10.17 18.75 -5.80
C GLY A 88 -11.42 17.90 -5.54
N THR A 89 -12.20 17.55 -6.57
CA THR A 89 -13.37 16.67 -6.41
C THR A 89 -12.95 15.22 -6.24
N ILE A 90 -13.46 14.57 -5.19
CA ILE A 90 -13.18 13.16 -4.89
C ILE A 90 -14.23 12.27 -5.56
N TYR A 91 -13.75 11.26 -6.28
CA TYR A 91 -14.55 10.21 -6.90
C TYR A 91 -14.26 8.86 -6.23
N SER A 92 -15.29 8.02 -6.16
CA SER A 92 -15.16 6.62 -5.73
C SER A 92 -14.97 5.69 -6.92
N LYS A 93 -14.31 4.55 -6.70
CA LYS A 93 -14.16 3.52 -7.74
C LYS A 93 -15.51 3.14 -8.36
N GLY A 94 -15.59 3.18 -9.68
CA GLY A 94 -16.79 2.91 -10.47
C GLY A 94 -17.72 4.11 -10.68
N GLU A 95 -17.47 5.23 -10.00
CA GLU A 95 -18.26 6.45 -10.17
C GLU A 95 -18.02 7.08 -11.55
N ASN A 96 -19.06 7.71 -12.10
CA ASN A 96 -18.99 8.37 -13.39
C ASN A 96 -18.37 9.77 -13.24
N LEU A 97 -17.24 10.01 -13.90
CA LEU A 97 -16.57 11.31 -13.89
C LEU A 97 -17.21 12.26 -14.89
N ILE A 98 -17.42 11.76 -16.11
CA ILE A 98 -17.87 12.54 -17.24
C ILE A 98 -18.87 11.70 -18.03
N SER A 99 -20.05 12.26 -18.29
CA SER A 99 -20.97 11.77 -19.31
C SER A 99 -21.01 12.76 -20.46
N ILE A 100 -20.93 12.25 -21.68
CA ILE A 100 -21.02 13.05 -22.90
C ILE A 100 -22.34 12.68 -23.59
N ASN A 101 -23.01 13.66 -24.19
CA ASN A 101 -24.20 13.40 -24.99
C ASN A 101 -23.86 12.48 -26.16
N SER A 102 -24.54 11.34 -26.22
CA SER A 102 -24.34 10.28 -27.21
C SER A 102 -25.52 10.12 -28.16
N ASP A 103 -26.50 11.02 -28.15
CA ASP A 103 -27.81 10.80 -28.78
C ASP A 103 -27.66 10.71 -30.31
N GLU A 104 -26.84 11.57 -30.92
CA GLU A 104 -26.51 11.52 -32.36
C GLU A 104 -25.77 10.22 -32.72
N PHE A 105 -24.76 9.87 -31.91
CA PHE A 105 -23.98 8.65 -32.12
C PHE A 105 -24.85 7.39 -31.95
N TYR A 106 -25.77 7.41 -31.00
CA TYR A 106 -26.73 6.33 -30.76
C TYR A 106 -27.70 6.17 -31.94
N ALA A 107 -28.20 7.27 -32.51
CA ALA A 107 -29.01 7.23 -33.72
C ALA A 107 -28.22 6.65 -34.92
N ASN A 108 -26.96 7.03 -35.08
CA ASN A 108 -26.08 6.46 -36.10
C ASN A 108 -25.85 4.95 -35.89
N LEU A 109 -25.55 4.52 -34.66
CA LEU A 109 -25.42 3.10 -34.31
C LEU A 109 -26.69 2.32 -34.63
N THR A 110 -27.85 2.87 -34.29
CA THR A 110 -29.16 2.27 -34.56
C THR A 110 -29.38 2.08 -36.06
N SER A 111 -29.02 3.06 -36.88
CA SER A 111 -29.05 2.94 -38.35
C SER A 111 -28.14 1.82 -38.86
N GLN A 112 -26.92 1.71 -38.33
CA GLN A 112 -25.99 0.63 -38.70
C GLN A 112 -26.49 -0.75 -38.27
N LYS A 113 -27.16 -0.85 -37.13
CA LYS A 113 -27.83 -2.08 -36.68
C LYS A 113 -28.95 -2.50 -37.62
N SER A 114 -29.79 -1.56 -38.06
CA SER A 114 -30.83 -1.82 -39.06
C SER A 114 -30.23 -2.29 -40.39
N ASN A 115 -29.12 -1.69 -40.83
CA ASN A 115 -28.42 -2.11 -42.05
C ASN A 115 -27.89 -3.55 -41.94
N PHE A 116 -27.33 -3.92 -40.78
CA PHE A 116 -26.89 -5.29 -40.51
C PHE A 116 -28.08 -6.26 -40.51
N TYR A 117 -29.17 -5.92 -39.83
CA TYR A 117 -30.38 -6.74 -39.78
C TYR A 117 -30.98 -6.96 -41.18
N ASN A 118 -31.03 -5.91 -42.00
CA ASN A 118 -31.52 -6.00 -43.38
C ASN A 118 -30.60 -6.87 -44.25
N SER A 119 -29.28 -6.74 -44.09
CA SER A 119 -28.29 -7.58 -44.78
C SER A 119 -28.40 -9.05 -44.37
N LEU A 120 -28.69 -9.32 -43.11
CA LEU A 120 -28.89 -10.68 -42.62
C LEU A 120 -30.22 -11.27 -43.12
N THR A 121 -31.27 -10.46 -43.19
CA THR A 121 -32.58 -10.87 -43.69
C THR A 121 -32.52 -11.19 -45.19
N SER A 122 -31.75 -10.42 -45.97
CA SER A 122 -31.67 -10.61 -47.43
C SER A 122 -30.97 -11.90 -47.86
N ILE A 123 -30.09 -12.46 -47.02
CA ILE A 123 -29.41 -13.73 -47.29
C ILE A 123 -30.20 -14.95 -46.80
N MET A 124 -31.27 -14.75 -46.03
CA MET A 124 -32.07 -15.82 -45.44
C MET A 124 -32.73 -16.76 -46.47
N PRO A 125 -33.25 -16.27 -47.63
CA PRO A 125 -33.76 -17.14 -48.68
C PRO A 125 -32.69 -18.06 -49.25
N ASP A 126 -31.48 -17.54 -49.45
CA ASP A 126 -30.34 -18.29 -49.99
C ASP A 126 -29.86 -19.34 -48.99
N ILE A 127 -29.80 -19.01 -47.69
CA ILE A 127 -29.52 -19.99 -46.63
C ILE A 127 -30.57 -21.10 -46.63
N ARG A 128 -31.86 -20.77 -46.80
CA ARG A 128 -32.93 -21.76 -46.82
C ARG A 128 -32.80 -22.76 -47.97
N LEU A 129 -32.35 -22.28 -49.13
CA LEU A 129 -32.23 -23.09 -50.34
C LEU A 129 -30.92 -23.89 -50.39
N ASP A 130 -29.80 -23.23 -50.09
CA ASP A 130 -28.46 -23.80 -50.28
C ASP A 130 -27.89 -24.46 -49.00
N TYR A 131 -28.42 -24.11 -47.82
CA TYR A 131 -27.92 -24.53 -46.50
C TYR A 131 -29.06 -24.89 -45.51
N PRO A 132 -29.93 -25.86 -45.84
CA PRO A 132 -31.13 -26.17 -45.05
C PRO A 132 -30.80 -26.57 -43.60
N ASP A 133 -29.69 -27.25 -43.37
CA ASP A 133 -29.24 -27.69 -42.03
C ASP A 133 -28.86 -26.51 -41.12
N GLU A 134 -28.41 -25.40 -41.71
CA GLU A 134 -27.98 -24.20 -40.98
C GLU A 134 -29.09 -23.13 -40.88
N PHE A 135 -30.18 -23.28 -41.63
CA PHE A 135 -31.28 -22.31 -41.67
C PHE A 135 -31.87 -22.02 -40.29
N GLN A 136 -32.15 -23.06 -39.50
CA GLN A 136 -32.74 -22.90 -38.17
C GLN A 136 -31.82 -22.10 -37.22
N LYS A 137 -30.50 -22.29 -37.34
CA LYS A 137 -29.49 -21.57 -36.56
C LYS A 137 -29.53 -20.07 -36.88
N TRP A 138 -29.53 -19.72 -38.16
CA TRP A 138 -29.58 -18.33 -38.61
C TRP A 138 -30.93 -17.67 -38.37
N GLN A 139 -32.03 -18.41 -38.50
CA GLN A 139 -33.36 -17.91 -38.17
C GLN A 139 -33.48 -17.60 -36.66
N THR A 140 -32.98 -18.49 -35.81
CA THR A 140 -32.94 -18.27 -34.35
C THR A 140 -32.09 -17.05 -34.01
N TYR A 141 -30.94 -16.90 -34.66
CA TYR A 141 -30.10 -15.71 -34.50
C TYR A 141 -30.83 -14.44 -34.95
N LEU A 142 -31.44 -14.42 -36.14
CA LEU A 142 -32.19 -13.27 -36.65
C LEU A 142 -33.32 -12.86 -35.69
N ASN A 143 -34.08 -13.82 -35.15
CA ASN A 143 -35.15 -13.56 -34.18
C ASN A 143 -34.63 -13.03 -32.83
N SER A 144 -33.36 -13.28 -32.50
CA SER A 144 -32.73 -12.78 -31.27
C SER A 144 -32.16 -11.36 -31.41
N VAL A 145 -32.04 -10.85 -32.64
CA VAL A 145 -31.48 -9.51 -32.90
C VAL A 145 -32.54 -8.45 -32.60
N ASP A 146 -32.29 -7.67 -31.55
CA ASP A 146 -33.05 -6.47 -31.21
C ASP A 146 -32.18 -5.24 -31.50
N ILE A 147 -32.66 -4.37 -32.40
CA ILE A 147 -31.94 -3.17 -32.86
C ILE A 147 -31.61 -2.22 -31.70
N TYR A 148 -32.40 -2.22 -30.62
CA TYR A 148 -32.18 -1.33 -29.47
C TYR A 148 -31.25 -1.92 -28.41
N LYS A 149 -30.93 -3.22 -28.49
CA LYS A 149 -30.06 -3.93 -27.54
C LYS A 149 -28.69 -4.23 -28.14
N PRO A 150 -27.68 -4.57 -27.31
CA PRO A 150 -26.40 -5.03 -27.81
C PRO A 150 -26.56 -6.23 -28.75
N ILE A 151 -25.88 -6.21 -29.90
CA ILE A 151 -25.98 -7.31 -30.86
C ILE A 151 -25.41 -8.60 -30.23
N PRO A 152 -26.16 -9.73 -30.29
CA PRO A 152 -25.70 -11.02 -29.79
C PRO A 152 -24.50 -11.55 -30.60
N LYS A 153 -23.72 -12.46 -30.01
CA LYS A 153 -22.59 -13.07 -30.72
C LYS A 153 -23.09 -13.84 -31.95
N LEU A 154 -22.38 -13.72 -33.07
CA LEU A 154 -22.65 -14.52 -34.26
C LEU A 154 -22.66 -16.02 -33.94
N PRO A 155 -23.54 -16.81 -34.57
CA PRO A 155 -23.55 -18.25 -34.42
C PRO A 155 -22.23 -18.87 -34.90
N GLU A 156 -21.86 -20.01 -34.31
CA GLU A 156 -20.67 -20.74 -34.74
C GLU A 156 -20.89 -21.35 -36.12
N MET A 157 -19.94 -21.12 -37.02
CA MET A 157 -19.96 -21.63 -38.39
C MET A 157 -19.28 -22.99 -38.40
N ASN A 158 -20.04 -24.04 -38.70
CA ASN A 158 -19.57 -25.42 -38.57
C ASN A 158 -18.88 -25.92 -39.85
N THR A 159 -19.17 -25.30 -40.99
CA THR A 159 -18.67 -25.71 -42.30
C THR A 159 -17.94 -24.57 -43.02
N ASP A 160 -16.90 -24.92 -43.78
CA ASP A 160 -16.17 -23.93 -44.59
C ASP A 160 -17.07 -23.29 -45.66
N LYS A 161 -18.03 -24.04 -46.20
CA LYS A 161 -19.00 -23.52 -47.19
C LYS A 161 -19.87 -22.41 -46.60
N GLU A 162 -20.45 -22.64 -45.41
CA GLU A 162 -21.20 -21.62 -44.67
C GLU A 162 -20.31 -20.40 -44.39
N LYS A 163 -19.11 -20.62 -43.89
CA LYS A 163 -18.17 -19.56 -43.56
C LYS A 163 -17.83 -18.67 -44.76
N PHE A 164 -17.56 -19.27 -45.91
CA PHE A 164 -17.29 -18.51 -47.14
C PHE A 164 -18.51 -17.78 -47.67
N PHE A 165 -19.70 -18.37 -47.57
CA PHE A 165 -20.94 -17.71 -47.98
C PHE A 165 -21.22 -16.46 -47.13
N ILE A 166 -21.19 -16.60 -45.79
CA ILE A 166 -21.47 -15.50 -44.86
C ILE A 166 -20.40 -14.40 -44.97
N SER A 167 -19.13 -14.79 -45.14
CA SER A 167 -18.04 -13.84 -45.36
C SER A 167 -18.17 -13.14 -46.72
N GLY A 168 -18.52 -13.86 -47.78
CA GLY A 168 -18.69 -13.34 -49.14
C GLY A 168 -19.86 -12.36 -49.27
N ARG A 169 -20.91 -12.55 -48.46
CA ARG A 169 -22.02 -11.59 -48.32
C ARG A 169 -21.73 -10.41 -47.38
N GLY A 170 -20.52 -10.34 -46.82
CA GLY A 170 -20.07 -9.21 -46.00
C GLY A 170 -20.71 -9.12 -44.60
N ILE A 171 -21.42 -10.17 -44.15
CA ILE A 171 -22.12 -10.17 -42.85
C ILE A 171 -21.13 -10.06 -41.68
N ASN A 172 -19.99 -10.75 -41.77
CA ASN A 172 -18.94 -10.69 -40.75
C ASN A 172 -18.42 -9.25 -40.59
N THR A 173 -18.15 -8.57 -41.70
CA THR A 173 -17.69 -7.19 -41.71
C THR A 173 -18.74 -6.25 -41.11
N ALA A 174 -20.01 -6.41 -41.52
CA ALA A 174 -21.12 -5.62 -40.99
C ALA A 174 -21.29 -5.83 -39.47
N TYR A 175 -21.19 -7.07 -38.99
CA TYR A 175 -21.25 -7.40 -37.56
C TYR A 175 -20.13 -6.70 -36.77
N TYR A 176 -18.87 -6.82 -37.21
CA TYR A 176 -17.75 -6.23 -36.48
C TYR A 176 -17.75 -4.69 -36.56
N ASN A 177 -18.27 -4.10 -37.64
CA ASN A 177 -18.50 -2.67 -37.72
C ASN A 177 -19.48 -2.19 -36.65
N VAL A 178 -20.63 -2.86 -36.53
CA VAL A 178 -21.58 -2.53 -35.46
C VAL A 178 -20.96 -2.76 -34.08
N LYS A 179 -20.21 -3.86 -33.88
CA LYS A 179 -19.57 -4.14 -32.60
C LYS A 179 -18.57 -3.06 -32.19
N ASN A 180 -17.79 -2.56 -33.15
CA ASN A 180 -16.88 -1.45 -32.91
C ASN A 180 -17.63 -0.17 -32.50
N LEU A 181 -18.77 0.12 -33.13
CA LEU A 181 -19.60 1.27 -32.77
C LEU A 181 -20.23 1.08 -31.37
N GLU A 182 -20.65 -0.12 -30.98
CA GLU A 182 -21.10 -0.40 -29.60
C GLU A 182 -20.01 -0.14 -28.56
N VAL A 183 -18.78 -0.58 -28.85
CA VAL A 183 -17.63 -0.30 -27.99
C VAL A 183 -17.39 1.20 -27.90
N ARG A 184 -17.46 1.93 -29.03
CA ARG A 184 -17.33 3.39 -29.02
C ARG A 184 -18.45 4.09 -28.26
N LEU A 185 -19.70 3.61 -28.32
CA LEU A 185 -20.82 4.15 -27.53
C LEU A 185 -20.51 4.06 -26.03
N SER A 186 -19.91 2.97 -25.57
CA SER A 186 -19.56 2.81 -24.15
C SER A 186 -18.57 3.88 -23.65
N LYS A 187 -17.77 4.46 -24.55
CA LYS A 187 -16.76 5.50 -24.24
C LYS A 187 -17.36 6.87 -23.97
N TYR A 188 -18.65 7.09 -24.26
CA TYR A 188 -19.36 8.33 -23.92
C TYR A 188 -19.60 8.48 -22.40
N ASN A 189 -19.36 7.43 -21.62
CA ASN A 189 -19.39 7.49 -20.16
C ASN A 189 -18.03 7.10 -19.60
N LEU A 190 -17.32 8.09 -19.04
CA LEU A 190 -16.01 7.90 -18.43
C LEU A 190 -16.17 7.61 -16.94
N LYS A 191 -15.76 6.42 -16.49
CA LYS A 191 -15.87 5.97 -15.09
C LYS A 191 -14.50 5.79 -14.44
N GLN A 192 -14.43 6.00 -13.13
CA GLN A 192 -13.21 5.76 -12.35
C GLN A 192 -12.96 4.26 -12.27
N ARG A 193 -11.79 3.80 -12.72
CA ARG A 193 -11.38 2.40 -12.63
C ARG A 193 -10.73 2.07 -11.29
#